data_AF-A0A359KQP0-F1
#
_entry.id   AF-A0A359KQP0-F1
#
_cell.length_a   1.000
_cell.length_b   1.000
_cell.length_c   1.000
_cell.angle_alpha   90.00
_cell.angle_beta   90.00
_cell.angle_gamma   90.00
#
_symmetry.space_group_name_H-M   'P 1'
#
loop_
_entity.id
_entity.type
_entity.pdbx_description
1 polymer ?
#
loop_
_entity_poly.entity_id
_entity_poly.type
_entity_poly.pdbx_seq_one_letter_code
_entity_poly.pdbx_strand_id
1 'polypeptide(L)'
;YRRIRERLGAHIVDGIAGESILVECDDPPALGALMNGIEIEVDPGLWIRLAEASVAHPCVEFSRFCLRSSVVEPRQIKETLQFLDDGTRGFYVGLPAGDPIGIAVGAAVRWRG
;
A
#
# COMPACT_ATOMS: atom_id res chain seq x y z
N TYR A 1 5.87 4.53 -2.56
CA TYR A 1 5.64 5.87 -3.14
C TYR A 1 6.72 6.39 -4.09
N ARG A 2 8.02 6.36 -3.75
CA ARG A 2 9.12 6.85 -4.61
C ARG A 2 9.04 6.36 -6.07
N ARG A 3 8.89 5.04 -6.28
CA ARG A 3 8.72 4.43 -7.61
C ARG A 3 7.52 4.96 -8.40
N ILE A 4 6.41 5.24 -7.72
CA ILE A 4 5.19 5.77 -8.36
C ILE A 4 5.44 7.22 -8.80
N ARG A 5 6.08 8.04 -7.96
CA ARG A 5 6.48 9.41 -8.30
C ARG A 5 7.44 9.46 -9.48
N GLU A 6 8.44 8.59 -9.50
CA GLU A 6 9.41 8.51 -10.59
C GLU A 6 8.74 8.24 -11.94
N ARG A 7 7.66 7.44 -11.96
CA ARG A 7 6.94 7.11 -13.18
C ARG A 7 5.83 8.10 -13.55
N LEU A 8 5.05 8.54 -12.57
CA LEU A 8 3.80 9.28 -12.81
C LEU A 8 3.92 10.78 -12.52
N GLY A 9 4.95 11.21 -11.78
CA GLY A 9 5.25 12.61 -11.52
C GLY A 9 5.22 13.00 -10.04
N ALA A 10 5.79 14.17 -9.76
CA ALA A 10 5.98 14.69 -8.40
C ALA A 10 4.67 15.01 -7.66
N HIS A 11 3.54 15.02 -8.34
CA HIS A 11 2.23 15.24 -7.71
C HIS A 11 1.70 14.05 -6.91
N ILE A 12 2.29 12.87 -7.07
CA ILE A 12 1.94 11.71 -6.26
C ILE A 12 2.58 11.88 -4.89
N VAL A 13 1.83 12.37 -3.92
CA VAL A 13 2.28 12.52 -2.53
C VAL A 13 1.97 11.27 -1.71
N ASP A 14 2.65 11.10 -0.58
CA ASP A 14 2.40 9.97 0.32
C ASP A 14 0.96 10.06 0.88
N GLY A 15 0.25 8.93 0.90
CA GLY A 15 -1.14 8.85 1.36
C GLY A 15 -2.19 9.30 0.34
N ILE A 16 -1.79 9.74 -0.86
CA ILE A 16 -2.73 10.19 -1.90
C ILE A 16 -3.68 9.07 -2.35
N ALA A 17 -3.32 7.81 -2.09
CA ALA A 17 -4.12 6.66 -2.44
C ALA A 17 -5.11 6.26 -1.32
N GLY A 18 -5.20 7.03 -0.24
CA GLY A 18 -6.19 6.87 0.83
C GLY A 18 -5.89 5.73 1.80
N GLU A 19 -4.63 5.35 1.96
CA GLU A 19 -4.21 4.31 2.88
C GLU A 19 -4.38 4.73 4.34
N SER A 20 -4.87 3.81 5.18
CA SER A 20 -4.92 4.01 6.64
C SER A 20 -3.54 3.90 7.30
N ILE A 21 -2.63 3.14 6.69
CA ILE A 21 -1.28 2.88 7.21
C ILE A 21 -0.27 3.05 6.07
N LEU A 22 0.79 3.81 6.32
CA LEU A 22 1.96 3.90 5.46
C LEU A 22 3.16 3.31 6.20
N VAL A 23 3.83 2.34 5.57
CA VAL A 23 5.04 1.72 6.12
C VAL A 23 6.24 2.22 5.32
N GLU A 24 7.14 2.94 5.99
CA GLU A 24 8.43 3.32 5.42
C GLU A 24 9.42 2.16 5.58
N CYS A 25 10.05 1.76 4.48
CA CYS A 25 11.09 0.74 4.46
C CYS A 25 12.04 0.98 3.29
N ASP A 26 13.32 0.69 3.50
CA ASP A 26 14.34 0.81 2.44
C ASP A 26 14.27 -0.36 1.45
N ASP A 27 14.06 -1.58 1.97
CA ASP A 27 13.93 -2.80 1.19
C ASP A 27 12.60 -3.52 1.54
N PRO A 28 11.54 -3.33 0.74
CA PRO A 28 10.26 -3.97 0.98
C PRO A 28 10.38 -5.49 0.72
N PRO A 29 9.72 -6.33 1.53
CA PRO A 29 9.74 -7.77 1.31
C PRO A 29 9.07 -8.14 -0.02
N ALA A 30 9.39 -9.32 -0.53
CA ALA A 30 8.71 -9.87 -1.71
C ALA A 30 7.20 -9.99 -1.46
N LEU A 31 6.41 -9.85 -2.53
CA LEU A 31 4.95 -9.92 -2.47
C LEU A 31 4.45 -11.16 -1.72
N GLY A 32 5.05 -12.33 -1.94
CA GLY A 32 4.66 -13.57 -1.24
C GLY A 32 4.79 -13.50 0.28
N ALA A 33 5.83 -12.82 0.79
CA ALA A 33 6.01 -12.63 2.23
C ALA A 33 4.97 -11.64 2.79
N LEU A 34 4.61 -10.59 2.03
CA LEU A 34 3.52 -9.68 2.41
C LEU A 34 2.18 -10.39 2.53
N MET A 35 1.94 -11.41 1.70
CA MET A 35 0.70 -12.20 1.75
C MET A 35 0.54 -13.00 3.05
N ASN A 36 1.62 -13.20 3.83
CA ASN A 36 1.54 -13.80 5.16
C ASN A 36 1.02 -12.82 6.25
N GLY A 37 0.85 -11.54 5.89
CA GLY A 37 0.47 -10.46 6.79
C GLY A 37 1.67 -9.71 7.36
N ILE A 38 1.38 -8.75 8.23
CA ILE A 38 2.37 -7.90 8.90
C ILE A 38 2.13 -7.90 10.41
N GLU A 39 3.18 -7.60 11.17
CA GLU A 39 3.06 -7.37 12.61
C GLU A 39 3.41 -5.91 12.92
N ILE A 40 2.61 -5.29 13.77
CA ILE A 40 2.79 -3.89 14.20
C ILE A 40 2.88 -3.86 15.73
N GLU A 41 3.88 -3.17 16.25
CA GLU A 41 4.02 -2.93 17.69
C GLU A 41 3.08 -1.81 18.13
N VAL A 42 2.09 -2.15 18.95
CA VAL A 42 1.05 -1.20 19.41
C VAL A 42 1.33 -0.67 20.81
N ASP A 43 2.10 -1.43 21.59
CA ASP A 43 2.69 -1.03 22.87
C ASP A 43 4.06 -1.72 23.01
N PRO A 44 4.97 -1.24 23.86
CA PRO A 44 6.29 -1.84 24.03
C PRO A 44 6.21 -3.36 24.33
N GLY A 45 6.71 -4.17 23.39
CA GLY A 45 6.67 -5.63 23.47
C GLY A 45 5.33 -6.28 23.09
N LEU A 46 4.29 -5.50 22.83
CA LEU A 46 2.98 -5.97 22.36
C LEU A 46 2.86 -5.80 20.84
N TRP A 47 2.85 -6.94 20.15
CA TRP A 47 2.76 -7.00 18.70
C TRP A 47 1.40 -7.56 18.30
N ILE A 48 0.67 -6.84 17.44
CA ILE A 48 -0.53 -7.35 16.81
C ILE A 48 -0.21 -7.84 15.41
N ARG A 49 -0.89 -8.92 15.00
CA ARG A 49 -0.80 -9.41 13.64
C ARG A 49 -1.98 -8.89 12.83
N LEU A 50 -1.68 -8.23 11.72
CA LEU A 50 -2.63 -7.97 10.65
C LEU A 50 -2.47 -9.05 9.58
N ALA A 51 -3.50 -9.87 9.37
CA ALA A 51 -3.45 -11.07 8.54
C ALA A 51 -4.27 -10.91 7.26
N GLU A 52 -4.54 -12.01 6.54
CA GLU A 52 -5.44 -12.03 5.37
C GLU A 52 -5.07 -10.98 4.32
N ALA A 53 -3.77 -10.84 4.09
CA ALA A 53 -3.26 -9.83 3.18
C ALA A 53 -3.74 -10.12 1.75
N SER A 54 -4.17 -9.07 1.07
CA SER A 54 -4.59 -9.14 -0.34
C SER A 54 -4.12 -7.89 -1.09
N VAL A 55 -3.86 -8.06 -2.39
CA VAL A 55 -3.43 -6.96 -3.25
C VAL A 55 -4.58 -5.97 -3.40
N ALA A 56 -4.31 -4.69 -3.15
CA ALA A 56 -5.25 -3.63 -3.47
C ALA A 56 -5.18 -3.36 -4.98
N HIS A 57 -5.94 -4.12 -5.77
CA HIS A 57 -5.96 -3.95 -7.22
C HIS A 57 -6.38 -2.52 -7.60
N PRO A 58 -5.65 -1.85 -8.51
CA PRO A 58 -5.97 -0.49 -8.93
C PRO A 58 -7.21 -0.47 -9.82
N CYS A 59 -7.94 0.64 -9.78
CA CYS A 59 -9.07 0.89 -10.68
C CYS A 59 -8.72 1.90 -11.78
N VAL A 60 -9.59 1.98 -12.79
CA VAL A 60 -9.45 2.91 -13.92
C VAL A 60 -9.49 4.36 -13.43
N GLU A 61 -10.37 4.66 -12.48
CA GLU A 61 -10.59 5.98 -11.91
C GLU A 61 -9.32 6.47 -11.21
N PHE A 62 -8.72 5.63 -10.36
CA PHE A 62 -7.48 5.96 -9.68
C PHE A 62 -6.31 6.10 -10.67
N SER A 63 -6.26 5.27 -11.70
CA SER A 63 -5.25 5.37 -12.75
C SER A 63 -5.35 6.69 -13.52
N ARG A 64 -6.57 7.12 -13.88
CA ARG A 64 -6.83 8.43 -14.51
C ARG A 64 -6.45 9.58 -13.59
N PHE A 65 -6.82 9.49 -12.31
CA PHE A 65 -6.46 10.46 -11.29
C PHE A 65 -4.93 10.62 -11.22
N CYS A 66 -4.19 9.52 -11.19
CA CYS A 66 -2.72 9.55 -11.17
C CYS A 66 -2.12 10.16 -12.45
N LEU A 67 -2.76 9.96 -13.61
CA LEU A 67 -2.28 10.48 -14.90
C LEU A 67 -2.56 11.97 -15.11
N ARG A 68 -3.37 12.62 -14.27
CA ARG A 68 -3.71 14.06 -14.33
C ARG A 68 -4.19 14.55 -15.71
N SER A 69 -4.76 13.67 -16.53
CA SER A 69 -5.27 14.05 -17.84
C SER A 69 -6.76 13.74 -17.94
N SER A 70 -7.52 14.70 -18.50
CA SER A 70 -8.92 14.52 -18.86
C SER A 70 -9.10 13.68 -20.12
N VAL A 71 -8.05 13.57 -20.95
CA VAL A 71 -8.01 12.74 -22.16
C VAL A 71 -6.81 11.80 -22.02
N VAL A 72 -7.08 10.56 -21.61
CA VAL A 72 -6.06 9.50 -21.47
C VAL A 72 -6.37 8.43 -22.50
N GLU A 73 -5.39 8.10 -23.34
CA GLU A 73 -5.51 7.00 -24.29
C GLU A 73 -5.70 5.68 -23.55
N PRO A 74 -6.58 4.75 -24.03
CA PRO A 74 -6.82 3.47 -23.37
C PRO A 74 -5.54 2.68 -23.06
N ARG A 75 -4.53 2.79 -23.94
CA ARG A 75 -3.23 2.17 -23.73
C ARG A 75 -2.51 2.69 -22.48
N GLN A 76 -2.52 4.00 -22.25
CA GLN A 76 -1.86 4.61 -21.09
C GLN A 76 -2.56 4.21 -19.78
N ILE A 77 -3.89 4.11 -19.79
CA ILE A 77 -4.66 3.59 -18.65
C ILE A 77 -4.23 2.15 -18.36
N LYS A 78 -4.18 1.28 -19.39
CA LYS A 78 -3.79 -0.12 -19.22
C LYS A 78 -2.37 -0.26 -18.67
N GLU A 79 -1.41 0.49 -19.20
CA GLU A 79 -0.03 0.47 -18.72
C GLU A 79 0.10 0.97 -17.28
N THR A 80 -0.72 1.96 -16.90
CA THR A 80 -0.77 2.48 -15.52
C THR A 80 -1.41 1.49 -14.57
N LEU A 81 -2.51 0.85 -14.96
CA LEU A 81 -3.14 -0.24 -14.20
C LEU A 81 -2.14 -1.35 -13.93
N GLN A 82 -1.47 -1.86 -14.98
CA GLN A 82 -0.49 -2.94 -14.84
C GLN A 82 0.68 -2.56 -13.92
N PHE A 83 1.15 -1.32 -14.01
CA PHE A 83 2.20 -0.82 -13.13
C PHE A 83 1.75 -0.72 -11.66
N LEU A 84 0.52 -0.23 -11.43
CA LEU A 84 -0.04 -0.08 -10.09
C LEU A 84 -0.36 -1.44 -9.44
N ASP A 85 -0.74 -2.42 -10.25
CA ASP A 85 -1.14 -3.76 -9.82
C ASP A 85 0.04 -4.61 -9.31
N ASP A 86 1.26 -4.30 -9.75
CA ASP A 86 2.50 -4.95 -9.32
C ASP A 86 2.97 -4.46 -7.92
N GLY A 87 2.06 -4.49 -6.95
CA GLY A 87 2.33 -4.21 -5.54
C GLY A 87 2.57 -2.73 -5.18
N THR A 88 2.51 -1.81 -6.14
CA THR A 88 2.74 -0.38 -5.85
C THR A 88 1.48 0.33 -5.35
N ARG A 89 0.27 -0.19 -5.62
CA ARG A 89 -0.98 0.35 -5.08
C ARG A 89 -1.16 0.10 -3.57
N GLY A 90 -0.54 -0.94 -3.04
CA GLY A 90 -0.63 -1.34 -1.63
C GLY A 90 -1.45 -2.62 -1.41
N PHE A 91 -1.82 -2.85 -0.15
CA PHE A 91 -2.44 -4.08 0.31
C PHE A 91 -3.56 -3.81 1.30
N TYR A 92 -4.57 -4.66 1.30
CA TYR A 92 -5.50 -4.77 2.41
C TYR A 92 -4.99 -5.83 3.37
N VAL A 93 -5.21 -5.60 4.67
CA VAL A 93 -4.94 -6.56 5.73
C VAL A 93 -6.13 -6.57 6.69
N GLY A 94 -6.45 -7.76 7.19
CA GLY A 94 -7.48 -7.97 8.21
C GLY A 94 -6.93 -7.73 9.61
N LEU A 95 -7.65 -6.92 10.38
CA LEU A 95 -7.48 -6.85 11.83
C LEU A 95 -8.31 -7.98 12.45
N PRO A 96 -7.73 -8.80 13.37
CA PRO A 96 -8.50 -9.81 14.10
C PRO A 96 -9.69 -9.19 14.84
N ALA A 97 -10.78 -9.95 14.98
CA ALA A 97 -11.93 -9.51 15.77
C ALA A 97 -11.51 -9.26 17.23
N GLY A 98 -11.99 -8.16 17.81
CA GLY A 98 -11.64 -7.77 19.17
C GLY A 98 -11.93 -6.30 19.44
N ASP A 99 -11.37 -5.78 20.52
CA ASP A 99 -11.45 -4.37 20.87
C ASP A 99 -10.69 -3.50 19.86
N PRO A 100 -11.10 -2.23 19.67
CA PRO A 100 -10.34 -1.28 18.86
C PRO A 100 -8.90 -1.15 19.36
N ILE A 101 -7.95 -1.14 18.42
CA ILE A 101 -6.53 -1.01 18.73
C ILE A 101 -6.01 0.32 18.17
N GLY A 102 -5.32 1.09 19.01
CA GLY A 102 -4.59 2.27 18.60
C GLY A 102 -3.24 1.90 18.00
N ILE A 103 -2.91 2.49 16.85
CA ILE A 103 -1.58 2.38 16.23
C ILE A 103 -0.98 3.78 16.23
N ALA A 104 0.16 3.95 16.88
CA ALA A 104 0.87 5.24 16.89
C ALA A 104 1.67 5.44 15.60
N VAL A 105 1.81 6.70 15.17
CA VAL A 105 2.78 7.05 14.13
C VAL A 105 4.19 6.74 14.65
N GLY A 106 5.00 6.07 13.84
CA GLY A 106 6.32 5.59 14.23
C GLY A 106 6.34 4.22 14.90
N ALA A 107 5.19 3.54 15.01
CA ALA A 107 5.11 2.15 15.42
C ALA A 107 6.02 1.27 14.54
N ALA A 108 6.73 0.34 15.18
CA ALA A 108 7.59 -0.60 14.48
C ALA A 108 6.77 -1.64 13.71
N VAL A 109 7.26 -2.01 12.52
CA VAL A 109 6.61 -2.99 11.64
C VAL A 109 7.58 -4.13 11.35
N ARG A 110 7.06 -5.36 11.32
CA ARG A 110 7.81 -6.56 10.94
C ARG A 110 7.08 -7.33 9.85
N TRP A 111 7.86 -7.88 8.94
CA TRP A 111 7.40 -8.75 7.86
C TRP A 111 7.52 -10.22 8.26
N ARG A 112 6.59 -11.06 7.83
CA ARG A 112 6.70 -12.51 7.99
C ARG A 112 7.27 -13.14 6.72
N GLY A 113 8.50 -13.64 6.83
CA GLY A 113 9.14 -14.47 5.80
C GLY A 113 8.43 -15.80 5.62
#